data_AF-A0A3M2JH18-F1
#
_entry.id   AF-A0A3M2JH18-F1
#
_cell.length_a   1.000
_cell.length_b   1.000
_cell.length_c   1.000
_cell.angle_alpha   90.00
_cell.angle_beta   90.00
_cell.angle_gamma   90.00
#
_symmetry.space_group_name_H-M   'P 1'
#
loop_
_entity.id
_entity.type
_entity.pdbx_description
1 polymer ?
#
loop_
_entity_poly.entity_id
_entity_poly.type
_entity_poly.pdbx_seq_one_letter_code
_entity_poly.pdbx_strand_id
1 'polypeptide(L)'
;MADEETQSTLAKVAGLVVAGGVAWLATKAVDTAWKAASGHKPPKPEDDADDIKIGEVVAAAAITTAVVTFARIFATRGTKKFMQRVDRNRRLPS
;
A
#
# COMPACT_ATOMS: atom_id res chain seq x y z
N MET A 1 -27.01 7.97 18.69
CA MET A 1 -25.75 8.74 18.88
C MET A 1 -24.61 7.84 19.36
N ALA A 2 -24.79 6.97 20.37
CA ALA A 2 -23.71 6.10 20.89
C ALA A 2 -23.21 5.00 19.92
N ASP A 3 -24.08 4.45 19.08
CA ASP A 3 -23.69 3.40 18.13
C ASP A 3 -22.78 3.91 16.99
N GLU A 4 -22.98 5.15 16.55
CA GLU A 4 -22.20 5.75 15.46
C GLU A 4 -20.76 6.06 15.86
N GLU A 5 -20.56 6.48 17.11
CA GLU A 5 -19.23 6.72 17.67
C GLU A 5 -18.44 5.41 17.84
N THR A 6 -19.13 4.34 18.27
CA THR A 6 -18.56 3.00 18.43
C THR A 6 -18.14 2.41 17.08
N GLN A 7 -18.98 2.55 16.05
CA GLN A 7 -18.67 2.12 14.68
C GLN A 7 -17.48 2.89 14.09
N SER A 8 -17.42 4.21 14.28
CA SER A 8 -16.28 5.04 13.85
C SER A 8 -14.99 4.64 14.57
N THR A 9 -15.05 4.37 15.88
CA THR A 9 -13.89 3.95 16.66
C THR A 9 -13.39 2.57 16.24
N LEU A 10 -14.29 1.61 16.04
CA LEU A 10 -13.95 0.28 15.50
C LEU A 10 -13.33 0.38 14.11
N ALA A 11 -13.90 1.20 13.22
CA ALA A 11 -13.35 1.40 11.88
C ALA A 11 -11.95 2.03 11.92
N LYS A 12 -11.72 3.00 12.82
CA LYS A 12 -10.40 3.62 13.02
C LYS A 12 -9.37 2.60 13.52
N VAL A 13 -9.72 1.82 14.56
CA VAL A 13 -8.82 0.79 15.11
C VAL A 13 -8.52 -0.28 14.07
N ALA A 14 -9.55 -0.77 13.36
CA ALA A 14 -9.37 -1.74 12.28
C ALA A 14 -8.48 -1.18 11.16
N GLY A 15 -8.69 0.07 10.75
CA GLY A 15 -7.86 0.75 9.77
C GLY A 15 -6.40 0.85 10.21
N LEU A 16 -6.16 1.15 11.49
CA LEU A 16 -4.82 1.26 12.06
C LEU A 16 -4.09 -0.09 12.11
N VAL A 17 -4.80 -1.16 12.50
CA VAL A 17 -4.26 -2.53 12.47
C VAL A 17 -3.91 -2.96 11.04
N VAL A 18 -4.80 -2.72 10.08
CA VAL A 18 -4.57 -3.04 8.67
C VAL A 18 -3.38 -2.25 8.12
N ALA A 19 -3.32 -0.94 8.38
CA ALA A 19 -2.21 -0.09 7.94
C ALA A 19 -0.87 -0.56 8.53
N GLY A 20 -0.84 -0.93 9.81
CA GLY A 20 0.35 -1.50 10.46
C GLY A 20 0.79 -2.81 9.81
N GLY A 21 -0.16 -3.71 9.53
CA GLY A 21 0.13 -4.97 8.83
C GLY A 21 0.67 -4.75 7.41
N VAL A 22 0.07 -3.84 6.65
CA VAL A 22 0.54 -3.47 5.30
C VAL A 22 1.93 -2.86 5.36
N ALA A 23 2.21 -1.97 6.32
CA ALA A 23 3.52 -1.37 6.48
C ALA A 23 4.59 -2.43 6.76
N TRP A 24 4.32 -3.37 7.68
CA TRP A 24 5.24 -4.46 7.99
C TRP A 24 5.51 -5.38 6.77
N LEU A 25 4.46 -5.74 6.03
CA LEU A 25 4.56 -6.52 4.79
C LEU A 25 5.36 -5.77 3.72
N ALA A 26 5.13 -4.47 3.56
CA ALA A 26 5.84 -3.64 2.61
C ALA A 26 7.34 -3.61 2.91
N THR A 27 7.73 -3.42 4.18
CA THR A 27 9.14 -3.47 4.60
C THR A 27 9.78 -4.81 4.21
N LYS A 28 9.10 -5.94 4.50
CA LYS A 28 9.59 -7.27 4.12
C LYS A 28 9.71 -7.47 2.61
N ALA A 29 8.75 -6.97 1.85
CA ALA A 29 8.77 -7.05 0.40
C ALA A 29 9.95 -6.24 -0.18
N VAL A 30 10.17 -5.03 0.34
CA VAL A 30 11.31 -4.18 -0.03
C VAL A 30 12.63 -4.88 0.31
N ASP A 31 12.81 -5.36 1.55
CA ASP A 31 14.02 -6.10 1.96
C ASP A 31 14.33 -7.27 1.02
N THR A 32 13.29 -8.02 0.66
CA THR A 32 13.43 -9.21 -0.19
C THR A 32 13.76 -8.83 -1.63
N ALA A 33 13.06 -7.86 -2.19
CA ALA A 33 13.33 -7.34 -3.53
C ALA A 33 14.75 -6.77 -3.63
N TRP A 34 15.19 -6.04 -2.59
CA TRP A 34 16.52 -5.46 -2.53
C TRP A 34 17.60 -6.52 -2.46
N LYS A 35 17.43 -7.52 -1.59
CA LYS A 35 18.36 -8.65 -1.49
C LYS A 35 18.44 -9.44 -2.81
N ALA A 36 17.31 -9.61 -3.50
CA ALA A 36 17.27 -10.30 -4.79
C ALA A 36 17.98 -9.51 -5.91
N ALA A 37 17.85 -8.17 -5.92
CA ALA A 37 18.46 -7.31 -6.93
C ALA A 37 19.95 -7.01 -6.67
N SER A 38 20.28 -6.64 -5.43
CA SER A 38 21.61 -6.13 -5.04
C SER A 38 22.53 -7.17 -4.37
N GLY A 39 21.98 -8.33 -3.97
CA GLY A 39 22.70 -9.37 -3.24
C GLY A 39 22.98 -9.07 -1.77
N HIS A 40 22.72 -7.85 -1.29
CA HIS A 40 22.98 -7.41 0.09
C HIS A 40 21.72 -6.81 0.73
N LYS A 41 21.77 -6.58 2.05
CA LYS A 41 20.66 -5.92 2.75
C LYS A 41 20.54 -4.47 2.27
N PRO A 42 19.32 -3.92 2.20
CA PRO A 42 19.13 -2.52 1.82
C PRO A 42 19.93 -1.62 2.77
N PRO A 43 20.63 -0.61 2.22
CA PRO A 43 21.42 0.33 3.02
C PRO A 43 20.49 1.01 4.01
N LYS A 44 20.86 0.99 5.29
CA LYS A 44 20.09 1.71 6.29
C LYS A 44 20.41 3.20 6.19
N PRO A 45 19.50 4.10 6.61
CA PRO A 45 19.75 5.54 6.63
C PRO A 45 20.96 5.95 7.50
N GLU A 46 21.42 5.06 8.37
CA GLU A 46 22.58 5.21 9.26
C GLU A 46 23.89 4.63 8.69
N ASP A 47 23.83 3.90 7.57
CA ASP A 47 25.02 3.41 6.85
C ASP A 47 25.43 4.42 5.77
N ASP A 48 26.73 4.67 5.65
CA ASP A 48 27.32 5.75 4.86
C ASP A 48 26.77 5.84 3.43
N ALA A 49 26.30 7.04 3.06
CA ALA A 49 25.64 7.35 1.79
C ALA A 49 26.53 7.23 0.54
N ASP A 50 27.83 6.92 0.71
CA ASP A 50 28.84 6.96 -0.34
C ASP A 50 28.79 5.74 -1.29
N ASP A 51 28.20 4.61 -0.87
CA ASP A 51 28.11 3.39 -1.70
C ASP A 51 26.77 3.23 -2.46
N ILE A 52 25.86 4.21 -2.32
CA ILE A 52 24.55 4.16 -3.00
C ILE A 52 24.68 4.74 -4.41
N LYS A 53 24.70 3.87 -5.43
CA LYS A 53 24.68 4.30 -6.84
C LYS A 53 23.37 5.03 -7.15
N ILE A 54 23.44 6.36 -7.30
CA ILE A 54 22.30 7.24 -7.58
C ILE A 54 21.46 6.75 -8.76
N GLY A 55 22.09 6.21 -9.81
CA GLY A 55 21.38 5.65 -10.97
C GLY A 55 20.49 4.44 -10.65
N GLU A 56 20.90 3.60 -9.70
CA GLU A 56 20.14 2.43 -9.24
C GLU A 56 18.92 2.86 -8.40
N VAL A 57 19.10 3.87 -7.55
CA VAL A 57 18.00 4.48 -6.78
C VAL A 57 16.96 5.11 -7.72
N VAL A 58 17.40 5.83 -8.75
CA VAL A 58 16.50 6.48 -9.72
C VAL A 58 15.72 5.43 -10.52
N ALA A 59 16.38 4.35 -10.97
CA ALA A 59 15.70 3.25 -11.66
C ALA A 59 14.68 2.53 -10.76
N ALA A 60 15.06 2.25 -9.51
CA ALA A 60 14.17 1.65 -8.52
C ALA A 60 12.98 2.57 -8.20
N ALA A 61 13.21 3.88 -8.07
CA ALA A 61 12.16 4.87 -7.87
C ALA A 61 11.21 4.94 -9.06
N ALA A 62 11.73 4.94 -10.29
CA ALA A 62 10.90 4.92 -11.51
C ALA A 62 10.00 3.66 -11.56
N ILE A 63 10.55 2.49 -11.27
CA ILE A 63 9.77 1.24 -11.21
C ILE A 63 8.72 1.32 -10.09
N THR A 64 9.10 1.82 -8.92
CA THR A 64 8.18 1.95 -7.77
C THR A 64 7.03 2.90 -8.10
N THR A 65 7.31 4.06 -8.71
CA THR A 65 6.28 5.02 -9.11
C THR A 65 5.34 4.44 -10.19
N ALA A 66 5.86 3.65 -11.12
CA ALA A 66 5.03 2.94 -12.09
C ALA A 66 4.09 1.95 -11.39
N VAL A 67 4.60 1.11 -10.50
CA VAL A 67 3.80 0.13 -9.74
C VAL A 67 2.72 0.81 -8.90
N VAL A 68 3.06 1.89 -8.19
CA VAL A 68 2.09 2.66 -7.39
C VAL A 68 0.97 3.23 -8.27
N THR A 69 1.31 3.73 -9.45
CA THR A 69 0.33 4.25 -10.41
C THR A 69 -0.61 3.14 -10.88
N PHE A 70 -0.07 1.98 -11.25
CA PHE A 70 -0.88 0.81 -11.62
C PHE A 70 -1.78 0.37 -10.46
N ALA A 71 -1.26 0.26 -9.24
CA ALA A 71 -2.02 -0.11 -8.06
C ALA A 71 -3.22 0.84 -7.84
N ARG A 72 -3.01 2.15 -7.98
CA ARG A 72 -4.09 3.15 -7.87
C ARG A 72 -5.15 2.98 -8.94
N ILE A 73 -4.76 2.71 -10.19
CA ILE A 73 -5.69 2.44 -11.29
C ILE A 73 -6.53 1.20 -10.98
N PHE A 74 -5.90 0.12 -10.52
CA PHE A 74 -6.60 -1.11 -10.15
C PHE A 74 -7.55 -0.90 -8.98
N ALA A 75 -7.12 -0.21 -7.92
CA ALA A 75 -7.95 0.13 -6.78
C ALA A 75 -9.19 0.92 -7.21
N THR A 76 -9.01 1.97 -8.00
CA THR A 76 -10.11 2.83 -8.49
C THR A 76 -11.11 2.03 -9.33
N ARG A 77 -10.63 1.15 -10.21
CA ARG A 77 -11.48 0.26 -11.03
C ARG A 77 -12.23 -0.76 -10.17
N GLY A 78 -11.58 -1.32 -9.16
CA GLY A 78 -12.17 -2.25 -8.21
C GLY A 78 -13.30 -1.60 -7.40
N THR A 79 -13.03 -0.43 -6.82
CA THR A 79 -14.03 0.35 -6.08
C THR A 79 -15.23 0.71 -6.95
N LYS A 80 -15.01 1.12 -8.21
CA LYS A 80 -16.11 1.42 -9.14
C LYS A 80 -17.00 0.20 -9.38
N LYS A 81 -16.42 -1.00 -9.61
CA LYS A 81 -17.20 -2.23 -9.79
C LYS A 81 -17.95 -2.64 -8.51
N PHE A 82 -17.32 -2.49 -7.35
CA PHE A 82 -17.97 -2.78 -6.07
C PHE A 82 -19.15 -1.84 -5.82
N MET A 83 -18.94 -0.53 -5.97
CA MET A 83 -19.99 0.46 -5.80
C MET A 83 -21.16 0.23 -6.77
N GLN A 84 -20.89 -0.10 -8.03
CA GLN A 84 -21.94 -0.47 -9.00
C GLN A 84 -22.74 -1.71 -8.57
N ARG A 85 -22.11 -2.71 -7.94
CA ARG A 85 -22.81 -3.88 -7.39
C ARG A 85 -23.70 -3.49 -6.21
N VAL A 86 -23.19 -2.66 -5.30
CA VAL A 86 -23.93 -2.17 -4.13
C VAL A 86 -25.11 -1.30 -4.55
N ASP A 87 -24.91 -0.36 -5.47
CA ASP A 87 -25.97 0.52 -6.00
C ASP A 87 -27.05 -0.27 -6.74
N ARG A 88 -26.68 -1.28 -7.53
CA ARG A 88 -27.66 -2.15 -8.18
C ARG A 88 -28.53 -2.88 -7.16
N ASN A 89 -27.96 -3.30 -6.04
CA ASN A 89 -28.69 -3.99 -4.98
C ASN A 89 -29.60 -3.04 -4.16
N ARG A 90 -29.23 -1.76 -4.05
CA ARG A 90 -30.04 -0.73 -3.37
C ARG A 90 -31.18 -0.16 -4.24
N ARG A 91 -31.10 -0.30 -5.56
CA ARG A 91 -32.13 0.18 -6.51
C ARG A 91 -33.25 -0.81 -6.79
N LEU A 92 -33.26 -1.97 -6.14
CA LEU A 92 -34.39 -2.90 -6.15
C LEU A 92 -35.18 -2.76 -4.83
N PRO A 93 -36.17 -1.87 -4.76
CA PRO A 93 -37.23 -1.96 -3.76
C PRO A 93 -38.16 -3.12 -4.14
N SER A 94 -38.37 -4.06 -3.22
CA SER A 94 -39.52 -4.97 -3.20
C SER A 94 -40.37 -4.63 -1.98
#